data_AF-A0A938RBW8-F1
#
_entry.id   AF-A0A938RBW8-F1
#
_cell.length_a   1.000
_cell.length_b   1.000
_cell.length_c   1.000
_cell.angle_alpha   90.00
_cell.angle_beta   90.00
_cell.angle_gamma   90.00
#
_symmetry.space_group_name_H-M   'P 1'
#
loop_
_entity.id
_entity.type
_entity.pdbx_description
1 polymer ?
#
loop_
_entity_poly.entity_id
_entity_poly.type
_entity_poly.pdbx_seq_one_letter_code
_entity_poly.pdbx_strand_id
1 'polypeptide(L)'
;MADLVKTLWELIRKESSVRRVAKELEVDRASLYRSLKEGNHPRIDTVVKILDHLGYELKVVKANKKAKKASESKEPLVTETIDNGRGAQQEAS
;
A
#
# COMPACT_ATOMS: atom_id res chain seq x y z
N MET A 1 -0.12 -1.91 6.57
CA MET A 1 0.56 -0.77 5.91
C MET A 1 -0.22 0.53 6.03
N ALA A 2 -1.56 0.50 6.12
CA ALA A 2 -2.40 1.70 6.32
C ALA A 2 -1.94 2.57 7.50
N ASP A 3 -1.60 1.95 8.64
CA ASP A 3 -1.12 2.69 9.82
C ASP A 3 0.15 3.50 9.55
N LEU A 4 1.13 2.93 8.83
CA LEU A 4 2.38 3.63 8.52
C LEU A 4 2.13 4.87 7.63
N VAL A 5 1.34 4.73 6.58
CA VAL A 5 1.01 5.83 5.65
C VAL A 5 0.28 6.95 6.39
N LYS A 6 -0.66 6.59 7.28
CA LYS A 6 -1.36 7.55 8.13
C LYS A 6 -0.40 8.27 9.08
N THR A 7 0.48 7.54 9.76
CA THR A 7 1.49 8.13 10.65
C THR A 7 2.41 9.09 9.91
N LEU A 8 2.89 8.75 8.72
CA LEU A 8 3.71 9.64 7.89
C LEU A 8 2.96 10.93 7.53
N TRP A 9 1.68 10.84 7.19
CA TRP A 9 0.84 12.01 6.93
C TRP A 9 0.72 12.94 8.13
N GLU A 10 0.51 12.38 9.32
CA GLU A 10 0.40 13.14 10.56
C GLU A 10 1.73 13.81 10.92
N LEU A 11 2.86 13.10 10.80
CA LEU A 11 4.20 13.65 11.02
C LEU A 11 4.50 14.82 10.07
N ILE A 12 4.25 14.63 8.77
CA ILE A 12 4.48 15.70 7.78
C ILE A 12 3.64 16.93 8.09
N ARG A 13 2.35 16.75 8.47
CA ARG A 13 1.44 17.87 8.79
C ARG A 13 1.80 18.59 10.08
N LYS A 14 2.40 17.88 11.05
CA LYS A 14 2.76 18.43 12.35
C LYS A 14 4.05 19.26 12.29
N GLU A 15 5.05 18.75 11.59
CA GLU A 15 6.39 19.35 11.53
C GLU A 15 6.56 20.32 10.34
N SER A 16 5.84 20.12 9.23
CA SER A 16 6.03 20.90 8.01
C SER A 16 4.78 20.89 7.10
N SER A 17 4.98 21.09 5.80
CA SER A 17 3.95 20.92 4.78
C SER A 17 4.42 19.92 3.74
N VAL A 18 3.50 19.13 3.18
CA VAL A 18 3.80 18.17 2.11
C VAL A 18 4.49 18.84 0.91
N ARG A 19 4.20 20.11 0.66
CA ARG A 19 4.82 20.88 -0.43
C ARG A 19 6.29 21.19 -0.13
N ARG A 20 6.63 21.52 1.12
CA ARG A 20 8.03 21.73 1.54
C ARG A 20 8.81 20.41 1.48
N VAL A 21 8.26 19.36 2.08
CA VAL A 21 8.88 18.02 2.07
C VAL A 21 9.10 17.52 0.63
N ALA A 22 8.13 17.66 -0.27
CA ALA A 22 8.32 17.28 -1.68
C ALA A 22 9.44 18.08 -2.36
N LYS A 23 9.53 19.38 -2.07
CA LYS A 23 10.57 20.25 -2.64
C LYS A 23 11.95 19.90 -2.09
N GLU A 24 12.07 19.69 -0.78
CA GLU A 24 13.33 19.39 -0.10
C GLU A 24 13.85 18.00 -0.44
N LEU A 25 12.95 17.04 -0.67
CA LEU A 25 13.28 15.70 -1.12
C LEU A 25 13.49 15.60 -2.64
N GLU A 26 13.38 16.70 -3.38
CA GLU A 26 13.45 16.77 -4.85
C GLU A 26 12.53 15.76 -5.56
N VAL A 27 11.38 15.46 -4.95
CA VAL A 27 10.38 14.55 -5.53
C VAL A 27 9.20 15.35 -6.04
N ASP A 28 8.63 14.89 -7.15
CA ASP A 28 7.37 15.45 -7.62
C ASP A 28 6.28 15.32 -6.54
N ARG A 29 5.55 16.42 -6.33
CA ARG A 29 4.51 16.50 -5.31
C ARG A 29 3.40 15.48 -5.58
N ALA A 30 3.03 15.25 -6.84
CA ALA A 30 2.01 14.27 -7.17
C ALA A 30 2.52 12.84 -6.92
N SER A 31 3.79 12.57 -7.18
CA SER A 31 4.45 11.31 -6.82
C SER A 31 4.42 11.04 -5.31
N LEU A 32 4.74 12.05 -4.49
CA LEU A 32 4.70 11.93 -3.02
C LEU A 32 3.26 11.71 -2.53
N TYR A 33 2.29 12.46 -3.05
CA TYR A 33 0.87 12.28 -2.72
C TYR A 33 0.34 10.91 -3.12
N ARG A 34 0.72 10.38 -4.30
CA ARG A 34 0.34 9.03 -4.73
C ARG A 34 0.97 7.99 -3.80
N SER A 35 2.25 8.13 -3.50
CA SER A 35 2.98 7.19 -2.64
C SER A 35 2.42 7.14 -1.22
N LEU A 36 1.95 8.28 -0.70
CA LEU A 36 1.32 8.41 0.62
C LEU A 36 -0.20 8.34 0.58
N LYS A 37 -0.82 7.96 -0.55
CA LYS A 37 -2.28 7.80 -0.61
C LYS A 37 -2.68 6.55 0.17
N GLU A 38 -3.85 6.60 0.80
CA GLU A 38 -4.43 5.43 1.45
C GLU A 38 -4.55 4.26 0.46
N GLY A 39 -4.20 3.05 0.92
CA GLY A 39 -4.16 1.85 0.09
C GLY A 39 -2.90 1.68 -0.78
N ASN A 40 -2.02 2.68 -0.86
CA ASN A 40 -0.75 2.56 -1.56
C ASN A 40 0.40 2.09 -0.67
N HIS A 41 1.41 1.53 -1.32
CA HIS A 41 2.62 1.03 -0.68
C HIS A 41 3.81 1.91 -1.07
N PRO A 42 4.17 2.92 -0.26
CA PRO A 42 5.36 3.70 -0.53
C PRO A 42 6.60 2.81 -0.49
N ARG A 43 7.57 3.10 -1.36
CA ARG A 43 8.88 2.43 -1.31
C ARG A 43 9.53 2.73 0.04
N ILE A 44 10.25 1.75 0.60
CA ILE A 44 11.01 1.92 1.85
C ILE A 44 12.07 3.02 1.72
N ASP A 45 12.60 3.27 0.52
CA ASP A 45 13.49 4.41 0.27
C ASP A 45 12.79 5.75 0.51
N THR A 46 11.54 5.89 0.04
CA THR A 46 10.71 7.09 0.25
C THR A 46 10.33 7.26 1.73
N VAL A 47 9.84 6.17 2.32
CA VAL A 47 10.09 5.75 3.71
C VAL A 47 11.09 6.58 4.52
N VAL A 48 12.33 6.12 4.40
CA VAL A 48 13.52 6.60 5.10
C VAL A 48 13.79 8.05 4.79
N LYS A 49 13.72 8.48 3.52
CA LYS A 49 13.98 9.88 3.14
C LYS A 49 13.06 10.87 3.84
N ILE A 50 11.76 10.56 3.93
CA ILE A 50 10.80 11.41 4.64
C ILE A 50 11.14 11.48 6.13
N LEU A 51 11.43 10.34 6.74
CA LEU A 51 11.75 10.29 8.17
C LEU A 51 13.04 11.03 8.49
N ASP A 52 14.10 10.81 7.71
CA ASP A 52 15.41 11.45 7.85
C ASP A 52 15.29 12.98 7.73
N HIS A 53 14.55 13.45 6.72
CA HIS A 53 14.26 14.87 6.56
C HIS A 53 13.51 15.48 7.76
N LEU A 54 12.63 14.70 8.39
CA LEU A 54 11.88 15.12 9.57
C LEU A 54 12.66 14.89 10.88
N GLY A 55 13.90 14.42 10.82
CA GLY A 55 14.75 14.16 12.00
C GLY A 55 14.43 12.85 12.74
N TYR A 56 13.77 11.90 12.08
CA TYR A 56 13.43 10.58 12.62
C TYR A 56 14.27 9.45 12.03
N GLU A 57 14.55 8.44 12.85
CA GLU A 57 15.25 7.23 12.45
C GLU A 57 14.26 6.05 12.30
N LEU A 58 14.36 5.28 11.22
CA LEU A 58 13.56 4.05 11.03
C LEU A 58 14.26 2.85 11.66
N LYS A 59 13.66 2.26 12.70
CA LYS A 59 14.16 1.03 13.35
C LYS A 59 13.26 -0.16 13.09
N VAL A 60 13.87 -1.28 12.73
CA VAL A 60 13.19 -2.59 12.63
C VAL A 60 13.39 -3.33 13.94
N VAL A 61 12.29 -3.57 14.66
CA VAL A 61 12.29 -4.32 15.92
C VAL A 61 11.46 -5.59 15.79
N LYS A 62 11.89 -6.68 16.45
CA LYS A 62 11.13 -7.92 16.46
C LYS A 62 9.84 -7.70 17.25
N ALA A 63 8.69 -7.92 16.61
CA ALA A 63 7.41 -7.81 17.27
C ALA A 63 7.23 -8.96 18.27
N ASN A 64 7.13 -8.66 19.56
CA ASN A 64 6.70 -9.60 20.58
C ASN A 64 5.17 -9.78 20.51
N LYS A 65 4.65 -10.32 19.40
CA LYS A 65 3.24 -10.71 19.33
C LYS A 65 3.07 -12.02 20.12
N LYS A 66 2.41 -11.97 21.28
CA LYS A 66 1.77 -13.17 21.85
C LYS A 66 0.87 -13.73 20.75
N ALA A 67 1.12 -14.97 20.33
CA ALA A 67 0.36 -15.65 19.28
C ALA A 67 -1.14 -15.61 19.63
N LYS A 68 -1.92 -14.80 18.91
CA LYS A 68 -3.37 -15.01 18.84
C LYS A 68 -3.58 -16.26 17.99
N LYS A 69 -3.99 -17.35 18.65
CA LYS A 69 -4.43 -18.59 18.03
C LYS A 69 -5.42 -18.31 16.90
N ALA A 70 -5.24 -19.04 15.81
CA ALA A 70 -6.24 -19.25 14.79
C ALA A 70 -7.45 -20.02 15.38
N SER A 71 -8.64 -19.49 15.13
CA SER A 71 -9.95 -20.15 15.16
C SER A 71 -10.91 -19.17 14.48
N GLU A 72 -11.78 -19.51 13.52
CA GLU A 72 -12.21 -20.77 12.94
C GLU A 72 -13.12 -20.38 11.75
N SER A 73 -12.86 -20.99 10.58
CA SER A 73 -13.76 -21.51 9.53
C SER A 73 -15.12 -20.82 9.26
N LYS A 74 -15.60 -20.64 8.02
CA LYS A 74 -15.73 -21.63 6.94
C LYS A 74 -15.90 -20.95 5.56
N GLU A 75 -15.19 -21.43 4.54
CA GLU A 75 -15.66 -21.44 3.15
C GLU A 75 -16.62 -22.66 2.95
N PRO A 76 -17.39 -22.75 1.85
CA PRO A 76 -16.78 -23.29 0.63
C PRO A 76 -17.18 -22.56 -0.67
N LEU A 77 -16.14 -22.36 -1.47
CA LEU A 77 -16.09 -22.46 -2.92
C LEU A 77 -17.09 -23.51 -3.47
N VAL A 78 -17.94 -23.12 -4.41
CA VAL A 78 -18.64 -24.06 -5.30
C VAL A 78 -17.87 -24.11 -6.62
N THR A 79 -17.32 -25.28 -6.93
CA THR A 79 -16.68 -25.64 -8.20
C THR A 79 -17.69 -26.34 -9.13
N GLU A 80 -17.38 -26.25 -10.43
CA GLU A 80 -17.89 -27.04 -11.57
C GLU A 80 -19.31 -26.69 -12.08
N THR A 81 -19.46 -26.38 -13.38
CA THR A 81 -19.45 -27.42 -14.41
C THR A 81 -18.97 -26.88 -15.77
N ILE A 82 -18.07 -27.65 -16.40
CA ILE A 82 -17.70 -27.58 -17.81
C ILE A 82 -18.91 -28.09 -18.62
N ASP A 83 -19.39 -27.34 -19.62
CA ASP A 83 -20.09 -27.94 -20.76
C ASP A 83 -19.59 -27.34 -22.07
N ASN A 84 -19.30 -28.24 -22.99
CA ASN A 84 -18.53 -28.06 -24.20
C ASN A 84 -19.46 -28.36 -25.38
N GLY A 85 -19.74 -27.40 -26.27
CA GLY A 85 -20.20 -27.75 -27.62
C GLY A 85 -21.11 -26.78 -28.37
N ARG A 86 -20.77 -26.65 -29.68
CA ARG A 86 -21.57 -26.14 -30.83
C ARG A 86 -21.64 -24.61 -30.98
N GLY A 87 -21.35 -23.98 -32.12
CA GLY A 87 -20.94 -24.38 -33.46
C GLY A 87 -20.37 -23.12 -34.16
N ALA A 88 -19.30 -23.24 -34.94
CA ALA A 88 -19.31 -23.20 -36.41
C ALA A 88 -19.98 -21.95 -37.04
N GLN A 89 -19.15 -21.10 -37.69
CA GLN A 89 -19.31 -20.47 -39.03
C GLN A 89 -20.54 -19.55 -39.24
N GLN A 90 -20.58 -18.41 -39.95
CA GLN A 90 -19.85 -17.74 -41.05
C GLN A 90 -20.33 -16.26 -40.99
N GLU A 91 -19.51 -15.22 -41.17
CA GLU A 91 -19.17 -14.52 -42.43
C GLU A 91 -20.30 -14.23 -43.44
N ALA A 92 -20.30 -12.97 -43.90
CA ALA A 92 -20.84 -12.40 -45.15
C ALA A 92 -22.35 -12.10 -45.26
N SER A 93 -22.67 -10.80 -45.13
CA SER A 93 -23.17 -9.90 -46.21
C SER A 93 -24.15 -8.85 -45.69
#